data_AF-A0A5C4SAX1-F1
#
_entry.id   AF-A0A5C4SAX1-F1
#
_cell.length_a   1.000
_cell.length_b   1.000
_cell.length_c   1.000
_cell.angle_alpha   90.00
_cell.angle_beta   90.00
_cell.angle_gamma   90.00
#
_symmetry.space_group_name_H-M   'P 1'
#
loop_
_entity.id
_entity.type
_entity.pdbx_description
1 polymer ?
#
loop_
_entity_poly.entity_id
_entity_poly.type
_entity_poly.pdbx_seq_one_letter_code
_entity_poly.pdbx_strand_id
1 'polypeptide(L)'
;MIKRAIIITLILNSIILIGVPAGHGYGIMVMFEFISIPTLIKNGFDFQKEYPFESSLILIALVSLIGKLISISLLFSKNILNKKNWIYIGLTLMLISFLFVCYGAWEYDNFLFAITLGSGIPFLMYFGRILYLIKKENNKTELVAE
;
A
#
# COMPACT_ATOMS: atom_id res chain seq x y z
N MET A 1 4.99 -6.13 -19.29
CA MET A 1 4.30 -4.88 -18.92
C MET A 1 3.83 -4.85 -17.47
N ILE A 2 3.23 -5.94 -16.96
CA ILE A 2 2.73 -6.04 -15.57
C ILE A 2 3.81 -5.71 -14.52
N LYS A 3 5.03 -6.26 -14.64
CA LYS A 3 6.14 -5.95 -13.72
C LYS A 3 6.44 -4.45 -13.58
N ARG A 4 6.44 -3.71 -14.70
CA ARG A 4 6.64 -2.25 -14.68
C ARG A 4 5.51 -1.53 -13.96
N ALA A 5 4.27 -1.96 -14.17
CA ALA A 5 3.12 -1.41 -13.46
C ALA A 5 3.19 -1.69 -11.95
N ILE A 6 3.65 -2.87 -11.54
CA ILE A 6 3.91 -3.21 -10.12
C ILE A 6 4.97 -2.27 -9.53
N ILE A 7 6.11 -2.10 -10.20
CA ILE A 7 7.18 -1.18 -9.73
C ILE A 7 6.63 0.24 -9.54
N ILE A 8 5.88 0.75 -10.51
CA ILE A 8 5.30 2.09 -10.39
C ILE A 8 4.28 2.17 -9.26
N THR A 9 3.45 1.14 -9.08
CA THR A 9 2.49 1.06 -7.96
C THR A 9 3.18 1.09 -6.61
N LEU A 10 4.31 0.37 -6.47
CA LEU A 10 5.12 0.37 -5.25
C LEU A 10 5.67 1.77 -4.94
N ILE A 11 6.23 2.45 -5.94
CA ILE A 11 6.76 3.82 -5.80
C ILE A 11 5.63 4.79 -5.42
N LEU A 12 4.51 4.74 -6.14
CA LEU A 12 3.37 5.62 -5.92
C LEU A 12 2.74 5.40 -4.53
N ASN A 13 2.67 4.15 -4.06
CA ASN A 13 2.21 3.86 -2.71
C ASN A 13 3.19 4.40 -1.65
N SER A 14 4.51 4.33 -1.89
CA SER A 14 5.54 4.82 -0.97
C SER A 14 5.54 6.33 -0.75
N ILE A 15 5.14 7.11 -1.76
CA ILE A 15 5.14 8.58 -1.71
C ILE A 15 3.80 9.18 -1.27
N ILE A 16 2.81 8.35 -0.88
CA ILE A 16 1.54 8.83 -0.33
C ILE A 16 1.85 9.67 0.91
N LEU A 17 1.31 10.88 0.94
CA LEU A 17 1.44 11.80 2.05
C LEU A 17 0.50 11.35 3.17
N ILE A 18 1.03 11.31 4.39
CA ILE A 18 0.29 10.94 5.60
C ILE A 18 0.57 12.01 6.64
N GLY A 19 -0.47 12.70 7.11
CA GLY A 19 -0.25 13.71 8.15
C GLY A 19 -0.14 13.11 9.55
N VAL A 20 0.64 13.79 10.39
CA VAL A 20 0.90 13.41 11.77
C VAL A 20 0.20 14.41 12.70
N PRO A 21 -0.88 13.98 13.39
CA PRO A 21 -1.63 14.81 14.33
C PRO A 21 -0.78 15.52 15.38
N ALA A 22 0.13 14.80 16.04
CA ALA A 22 0.86 15.31 17.19
C ALA A 22 2.03 16.24 16.85
N GLY A 23 2.43 16.33 15.57
CA GLY A 23 3.63 17.06 15.14
C GLY A 23 3.38 18.23 14.18
N HIS A 24 2.12 18.51 13.81
CA HIS A 24 1.75 19.48 12.76
C HIS A 24 2.50 19.28 11.42
N GLY A 25 2.93 18.05 11.14
CA GLY A 25 3.78 17.72 9.99
C GLY A 25 3.16 16.67 9.08
N TYR A 26 3.76 16.52 7.90
CA TYR A 26 3.43 15.47 6.93
C TYR A 26 4.59 14.50 6.80
N GLY A 27 4.32 13.22 6.91
CA GLY A 27 5.22 12.15 6.51
C GLY A 27 4.81 11.53 5.18
N ILE A 28 5.61 10.57 4.73
CA ILE A 28 5.29 9.72 3.57
C ILE A 28 5.14 8.27 4.03
N MET A 29 4.29 7.50 3.35
CA MET A 29 4.01 6.09 3.69
C MET A 29 5.27 5.28 3.96
N VAL A 30 6.30 5.39 3.11
CA VAL A 30 7.55 4.62 3.28
C VAL A 30 8.31 4.97 4.56
N MET A 31 8.20 6.20 5.05
CA MET A 31 8.83 6.61 6.31
C MET A 31 8.17 5.88 7.49
N PHE A 32 6.84 5.80 7.51
CA PHE A 32 6.12 5.07 8.54
C PHE A 32 6.35 3.57 8.45
N GLU A 33 6.40 3.01 7.24
CA GLU A 33 6.76 1.61 7.03
C GLU A 33 8.14 1.29 7.63
N PHE A 34 9.12 2.17 7.43
CA PHE A 34 10.47 1.97 7.98
C PHE A 34 10.51 2.12 9.50
N ILE A 35 9.86 3.14 10.06
CA ILE A 35 9.80 3.39 11.52
C ILE A 35 9.00 2.29 12.22
N SER A 36 8.04 1.66 11.54
CA SER A 36 7.19 0.64 12.14
C SER A 36 7.96 -0.61 12.60
N ILE A 37 9.02 -0.99 11.89
CA ILE A 37 9.85 -2.16 12.19
C ILE A 37 10.56 -2.03 13.56
N PRO A 38 11.42 -1.01 13.80
CA PRO A 38 12.08 -0.87 15.08
C PRO A 38 11.08 -0.59 16.20
N THR A 39 9.97 0.11 15.92
CA THR A 39 8.93 0.37 16.91
C THR A 39 8.29 -0.93 17.40
N LEU A 40 7.96 -1.85 16.50
CA LEU A 40 7.40 -3.15 16.85
C LEU A 40 8.41 -4.03 17.60
N ILE A 41 9.68 -4.00 17.22
CA ILE A 41 10.74 -4.76 17.92
C ILE A 41 10.91 -4.26 19.36
N LYS A 42 10.91 -2.93 19.56
CA LYS A 42 11.18 -2.32 20.86
C LYS A 42 9.99 -2.41 21.82
N ASN A 43 8.79 -2.15 21.32
CA ASN A 43 7.60 -1.99 22.16
C ASN A 43 6.65 -3.19 22.07
N GLY A 44 6.90 -4.16 21.17
CA GLY A 44 5.94 -5.22 20.87
C GLY A 44 4.68 -4.68 20.18
N PHE A 45 3.60 -5.47 20.25
CA PHE A 45 2.27 -5.03 19.83
C PHE A 45 1.62 -4.22 20.95
N ASP A 46 2.02 -2.95 21.08
CA ASP A 46 1.43 -2.05 22.06
C ASP A 46 0.35 -1.17 21.42
N PHE A 47 -0.90 -1.47 21.74
CA PHE A 47 -2.07 -0.73 21.27
C PHE A 47 -2.37 0.51 22.14
N GLN A 48 -1.65 0.69 23.25
CA GLN A 48 -1.90 1.76 24.23
C GLN A 48 -0.95 2.95 24.00
N LYS A 49 -1.23 3.78 23.00
CA LYS A 49 -0.69 5.15 22.95
C LYS A 49 -1.80 6.16 23.23
N GLU A 50 -1.45 7.28 23.85
CA GLU A 50 -2.34 8.41 24.16
C GLU A 50 -3.08 8.98 22.92
N TYR A 51 -2.58 8.68 21.71
CA TYR A 51 -3.22 9.01 20.43
C TYR A 51 -3.61 7.74 19.65
N PRO A 52 -4.90 7.42 19.51
CA PRO A 52 -5.39 6.20 18.83
C PRO A 52 -4.96 6.11 17.36
N PHE A 53 -4.80 7.27 16.70
CA PHE A 53 -4.35 7.35 15.32
C PHE A 53 -2.87 6.96 15.18
N GLU A 54 -2.01 7.26 16.15
CA GLU A 54 -0.58 6.94 16.04
C GLU A 54 -0.26 5.46 16.27
N SER A 55 -0.96 4.80 17.22
CA SER A 55 -0.79 3.37 17.45
C SER A 55 -1.33 2.54 16.28
N SER A 56 -2.49 2.91 15.75
CA SER A 56 -3.07 2.25 14.57
C SER A 56 -2.23 2.49 13.30
N LEU A 57 -1.64 3.67 13.12
CA LEU A 57 -0.83 4.01 11.95
C LEU A 57 0.43 3.14 11.84
N ILE A 58 1.07 2.78 12.95
CA ILE A 58 2.23 1.86 12.94
C ILE A 58 1.82 0.48 12.40
N LEU A 59 0.70 -0.06 12.86
CA LEU A 59 0.20 -1.36 12.40
C LEU A 59 -0.22 -1.28 10.92
N ILE A 60 -0.93 -0.22 10.53
CA ILE A 60 -1.34 0.02 9.14
C ILE A 60 -0.11 0.08 8.23
N ALA A 61 0.95 0.77 8.66
CA ALA A 61 2.21 0.85 7.92
C ALA A 61 2.87 -0.53 7.79
N LEU A 62 2.87 -1.36 8.83
CA LEU A 62 3.38 -2.74 8.73
C LEU A 62 2.60 -3.58 7.72
N VAL A 63 1.27 -3.50 7.72
CA VAL A 63 0.41 -4.22 6.76
C VAL A 63 0.73 -3.78 5.34
N SER A 64 0.91 -2.47 5.11
CA SER A 64 1.35 -1.93 3.82
C SER A 64 2.70 -2.49 3.39
N LEU A 65 3.69 -2.47 4.31
CA LEU A 65 5.03 -2.98 4.07
C LEU A 65 5.02 -4.46 3.69
N ILE A 66 4.22 -5.29 4.36
CA ILE A 66 4.06 -6.71 4.02
C ILE A 66 3.51 -6.85 2.59
N GLY A 67 2.50 -6.05 2.21
CA GLY A 67 1.97 -6.03 0.85
C GLY A 67 3.02 -5.65 -0.20
N LYS A 68 3.90 -4.70 0.11
CA LYS A 68 5.03 -4.31 -0.74
C LYS A 68 6.06 -5.42 -0.87
N LEU A 69 6.45 -6.06 0.22
CA LEU A 69 7.44 -7.14 0.20
C LEU A 69 6.97 -8.33 -0.65
N ILE A 70 5.69 -8.70 -0.53
CA ILE A 70 5.06 -9.72 -1.40
C ILE A 70 5.19 -9.29 -2.86
N SER A 71 4.80 -8.05 -3.18
CA SER A 71 4.84 -7.52 -4.55
C SER A 71 6.27 -7.43 -5.12
N ILE A 72 7.26 -7.07 -4.30
CA ILE A 72 8.67 -7.02 -4.65
C ILE A 72 9.19 -8.43 -4.95
N SER A 73 8.89 -9.41 -4.09
CA SER A 73 9.28 -10.81 -4.31
C SER A 73 8.78 -11.33 -5.67
N LEU A 74 7.56 -10.96 -6.05
CA LEU A 74 6.96 -11.36 -7.34
C LEU A 74 7.65 -10.76 -8.56
N LEU A 75 8.34 -9.62 -8.44
CA LEU A 75 9.10 -9.03 -9.56
C LEU A 75 10.21 -9.96 -10.05
N PHE A 76 10.77 -10.79 -9.16
CA PHE A 76 11.82 -11.75 -9.49
C PHE A 76 11.29 -13.08 -10.05
N SER A 77 9.97 -13.28 -10.06
CA SER A 77 9.38 -14.51 -10.63
C SER A 77 9.51 -14.54 -12.15
N LYS A 78 9.90 -15.71 -12.71
CA LYS A 78 10.00 -15.91 -14.17
C LYS A 78 8.62 -15.81 -14.85
N ASN A 79 7.59 -16.43 -14.28
CA ASN A 79 6.24 -16.41 -14.83
C ASN A 79 5.25 -15.76 -13.85
N ILE A 80 5.11 -14.44 -13.97
CA ILE A 80 4.36 -13.62 -13.01
C ILE A 80 2.85 -13.90 -13.04
N LEU A 81 2.31 -14.34 -14.17
CA LEU A 81 0.87 -14.65 -14.33
C LEU A 81 0.46 -15.88 -13.50
N ASN A 82 1.33 -16.87 -13.37
CA ASN A 82 1.09 -18.05 -12.53
C ASN A 82 1.01 -17.71 -11.03
N LYS A 83 1.43 -16.50 -10.64
CA LYS A 83 1.38 -15.99 -9.27
C LYS A 83 0.34 -14.89 -9.09
N LYS A 84 -0.69 -14.81 -9.96
CA LYS A 84 -1.76 -13.79 -9.91
C LYS A 84 -2.39 -13.61 -8.52
N ASN A 85 -2.64 -14.71 -7.79
CA ASN A 85 -3.23 -14.65 -6.45
C ASN A 85 -2.32 -13.90 -5.46
N TRP A 86 -1.00 -14.11 -5.54
CA TRP A 86 -0.04 -13.39 -4.72
C TRP A 86 0.04 -11.90 -5.09
N ILE A 87 -0.11 -11.56 -6.37
CA ILE A 87 -0.21 -10.15 -6.80
C ILE A 87 -1.44 -9.51 -6.17
N TYR A 88 -2.60 -10.18 -6.23
CA TYR A 88 -3.82 -9.67 -5.61
C TYR A 88 -3.68 -9.52 -4.10
N ILE A 89 -3.08 -10.48 -3.39
CA ILE A 89 -2.83 -10.36 -1.96
C ILE A 89 -1.97 -9.12 -1.66
N GLY A 90 -0.83 -8.96 -2.35
CA GLY A 90 0.05 -7.81 -2.16
C GLY A 90 -0.64 -6.48 -2.43
N LEU A 91 -1.39 -6.39 -3.52
CA LEU A 91 -2.17 -5.21 -3.90
C LEU A 91 -3.27 -4.88 -2.89
N THR A 92 -4.02 -5.88 -2.44
CA THR A 92 -5.11 -5.73 -1.47
C THR A 92 -4.58 -5.25 -0.12
N LEU A 93 -3.44 -5.78 0.35
CA LEU A 93 -2.83 -5.31 1.60
C LEU A 93 -2.42 -3.82 1.53
N MET A 94 -1.82 -3.39 0.42
CA MET A 94 -1.49 -1.97 0.19
C MET A 94 -2.75 -1.10 0.09
N LEU A 95 -3.81 -1.59 -0.58
CA LEU A 95 -5.07 -0.86 -0.72
C LEU A 95 -5.78 -0.70 0.62
N ILE A 96 -5.94 -1.78 1.38
CA ILE A 96 -6.58 -1.75 2.71
C ILE A 96 -5.83 -0.78 3.62
N SER A 97 -4.50 -0.85 3.62
CA SER A 97 -3.68 0.06 4.43
C SER A 97 -3.93 1.52 4.04
N PHE A 98 -3.91 1.83 2.74
CA PHE A 98 -4.23 3.18 2.26
C PHE A 98 -5.64 3.65 2.66
N LEU A 99 -6.65 2.77 2.60
CA LEU A 99 -8.02 3.11 3.01
C LEU A 99 -8.11 3.40 4.51
N PHE A 100 -7.40 2.65 5.36
CA PHE A 100 -7.35 2.92 6.80
C PHE A 100 -6.61 4.21 7.13
N VAL A 101 -5.53 4.53 6.41
CA VAL A 101 -4.86 5.84 6.57
C VAL A 101 -5.81 6.97 6.19
N CYS A 102 -6.53 6.85 5.06
CA CYS A 102 -7.55 7.82 4.66
C CYS A 102 -8.66 7.95 5.72
N TYR A 103 -9.14 6.83 6.26
CA TYR A 103 -10.19 6.83 7.28
C TYR A 103 -9.74 7.56 8.55
N GLY A 104 -8.55 7.25 9.08
CA GLY A 104 -8.07 7.94 10.28
C GLY A 104 -7.72 9.41 10.02
N ALA A 105 -7.28 9.76 8.81
CA ALA A 105 -7.11 11.17 8.42
C ALA A 105 -8.45 11.91 8.38
N TRP A 106 -9.52 11.27 7.89
CA TRP A 106 -10.87 11.82 7.87
C TRP A 106 -11.41 12.09 9.28
N GLU A 107 -11.21 11.16 10.21
CA GLU A 107 -11.65 11.34 11.61
C GLU A 107 -10.95 12.52 12.29
N TYR A 108 -9.74 12.86 11.86
CA TYR A 108 -8.96 13.93 12.46
C TYR A 108 -9.24 15.30 11.83
N ASP A 109 -9.07 15.44 10.50
CA ASP A 109 -9.24 16.72 9.81
C ASP A 109 -9.46 16.57 8.29
N ASN A 110 -10.38 17.38 7.75
CA ASN A 110 -10.77 17.33 6.34
C ASN A 110 -9.64 17.71 5.36
N PHE A 111 -8.76 18.63 5.74
CA PHE A 111 -7.63 19.04 4.90
C PHE A 111 -6.57 17.95 4.84
N LEU A 112 -6.29 17.30 5.98
CA LEU A 112 -5.43 16.13 6.07
C LEU A 112 -5.93 14.96 5.24
N PHE A 113 -7.23 14.69 5.29
CA PHE A 113 -7.87 13.71 4.43
C PHE A 113 -7.68 14.04 2.94
N ALA A 114 -7.95 15.28 2.54
CA ALA A 114 -7.85 15.69 1.13
C ALA A 114 -6.42 15.51 0.57
N ILE A 115 -5.40 15.84 1.36
CA ILE A 115 -3.99 15.64 0.97
C ILE A 115 -3.65 14.16 0.86
N THR A 116 -4.06 13.36 1.85
CA THR A 116 -3.78 11.92 1.89
C THR A 116 -4.43 11.21 0.71
N LEU A 117 -5.73 11.44 0.51
CA LEU A 117 -6.48 10.86 -0.60
C LEU A 117 -5.91 11.35 -1.94
N GLY A 118 -5.68 12.66 -2.08
CA GLY A 118 -5.17 13.29 -3.30
C GLY A 118 -3.83 12.72 -3.73
N SER A 119 -2.88 12.59 -2.80
CA SER A 119 -1.58 11.96 -3.06
C SER A 119 -1.67 10.46 -3.35
N GLY A 120 -2.73 9.78 -2.92
CA GLY A 120 -3.02 8.38 -3.22
C GLY A 120 -3.70 8.11 -4.57
N ILE A 121 -4.23 9.13 -5.27
CA ILE A 121 -4.91 8.95 -6.57
C ILE A 121 -4.00 8.27 -7.61
N PRO A 122 -2.73 8.68 -7.82
CA PRO A 122 -1.84 8.00 -8.75
C PRO A 122 -1.66 6.51 -8.43
N PHE A 123 -1.57 6.17 -7.14
CA PHE A 123 -1.51 4.78 -6.68
C PHE A 123 -2.78 4.01 -7.08
N LEU A 124 -3.97 4.57 -6.85
CA LEU A 124 -5.24 3.93 -7.25
C LEU A 124 -5.35 3.72 -8.77
N MET A 125 -4.91 4.68 -9.57
CA MET A 125 -4.89 4.56 -11.03
C MET A 125 -4.01 3.38 -11.47
N TYR A 126 -2.82 3.25 -10.89
CA TYR A 126 -1.90 2.16 -11.23
C TYR A 126 -2.32 0.81 -10.65
N PHE A 127 -2.97 0.80 -9.49
CA PHE A 127 -3.66 -0.37 -8.96
C PHE A 127 -4.67 -0.91 -9.99
N GLY A 128 -5.58 -0.06 -10.48
CA GLY A 128 -6.55 -0.43 -11.52
C GLY A 128 -5.89 -0.89 -12.82
N ARG A 129 -4.78 -0.24 -13.21
CA ARG A 129 -3.99 -0.64 -14.39
C ARG A 129 -3.42 -2.05 -14.26
N ILE A 130 -2.94 -2.46 -13.09
CA ILE A 130 -2.44 -3.83 -12.89
C ILE A 130 -3.58 -4.84 -13.06
N LEU A 131 -4.74 -4.58 -12.45
CA LEU A 131 -5.91 -5.46 -12.58
C LEU A 131 -6.33 -5.62 -14.04
N TYR A 132 -6.38 -4.51 -14.78
CA TYR A 132 -6.67 -4.52 -16.21
C TYR A 132 -5.65 -5.36 -17.00
N LEU A 133 -4.36 -5.17 -16.74
CA LEU A 133 -3.31 -5.90 -17.46
C LEU A 133 -3.35 -7.41 -17.17
N ILE A 134 -3.63 -7.82 -15.93
CA ILE A 134 -3.79 -9.24 -15.59
C ILE A 134 -4.97 -9.84 -16.34
N LYS A 135 -6.13 -9.16 -16.34
CA LYS A 135 -7.32 -9.62 -17.07
C LYS A 135 -7.06 -9.72 -18.58
N LYS A 136 -6.45 -8.70 -19.16
CA LYS A 136 -6.10 -8.67 -20.59
C LYS A 136 -5.20 -9.83 -20.99
N GLU A 137 -4.21 -10.15 -20.17
CA GLU A 137 -3.25 -11.21 -20.50
C GLU A 137 -3.86 -12.61 -20.33
N ASN A 138 -4.70 -12.82 -19.32
CA ASN A 138 -5.43 -14.09 -19.15
C ASN A 138 -6.34 -14.40 -20.35
N ASN A 139 -7.11 -13.42 -20.81
CA ASN A 139 -8.01 -13.60 -21.96
C ASN A 139 -7.24 -13.95 -23.25
N LYS A 140 -6.01 -13.43 -23.41
CA LYS A 140 -5.16 -13.79 -24.56
C LYS A 140 -4.65 -15.23 -24.48
N THR A 141 -4.34 -15.72 -23.28
CA THR A 141 -3.88 -17.10 -23.09
C THR A 141 -5.01 -18.10 -23.38
N GLU A 142 -6.26 -17.76 -23.02
CA GLU A 142 -7.44 -18.59 -23.33
C GLU A 142 -7.69 -18.69 -24.83
N LEU A 143 -7.64 -17.58 -25.57
CA LEU A 143 -7.85 -17.55 -27.04
C LEU A 143 -6.78 -18.28 -27.87
N VAL A 144 -5.62 -18.59 -27.31
CA VAL A 144 -4.52 -19.32 -27.98
C VAL A 144 -4.57 -20.82 -27.66
N ALA A 145 -5.34 -21.22 -26.65
CA ALA A 145 -5.50 -22.60 -26.23
C ALA A 145 -6.71 -23.31 -26.87
N GLU A 146 -7.57 -22.57 -27.59
CA GLU A 146 -8.66 -23.06 -28.45
C GLU A 146 -8.20 -23.26 -29.89
#